data_AF-A0A2G8JZK4-F1
#
_entry.id   AF-A0A2G8JZK4-F1
#
_cell.length_a   1.000
_cell.length_b   1.000
_cell.length_c   1.000
_cell.angle_alpha   90.00
_cell.angle_beta   90.00
_cell.angle_gamma   90.00
#
_symmetry.space_group_name_H-M   'P 1'
#
loop_
_entity.id
_entity.type
_entity.pdbx_description
1 polymer ?
#
loop_
_entity_poly.entity_id
_entity_poly.type
_entity_poly.pdbx_seq_one_letter_code
_entity_poly.pdbx_strand_id
1 'polypeptide(L)'
;MSGTSRKRFSQGTLRWRSAEGDIFDDDDESGNSAKENPSVISSMDVTHGILHCCDAFLRQELLWKMAECRLAVPVLLPGLRNGERIQFLLWGLRKIYKSWRPRNEISPVERSMITQALPIVTFMRFGNANISKSKLLNKVMGTLQGNNDHPYFVDKEEEFPCAKWSKGTLEAAWFLPETVSDQRGGIALNDAITFFNLRGDALNYKFSQQREFACKAADVVVLLVDDSSYKDCREEMRKVSQMVGKHLICIVCRSSIPSNNEASIKRQGKVTKIFSKPFLKDVGKDICKELNQILWPVDDQKKLPACTKSIESLVTLCDSLNIEVDENNESC
;
A
#
# COMPACT_ATOMS: atom_id res chain seq x y z
N MET A 1 27.06 23.57 -37.19
CA MET A 1 25.68 23.91 -37.62
C MET A 1 25.25 22.77 -38.53
N SER A 2 24.20 21.99 -38.34
CA SER A 2 22.99 21.92 -37.49
C SER A 2 22.68 20.41 -37.39
N GLY A 3 22.19 19.80 -36.30
CA GLY A 3 21.19 20.24 -35.34
C GLY A 3 19.97 19.31 -35.43
N THR A 4 20.11 18.02 -35.11
CA THR A 4 19.02 17.04 -35.16
C THR A 4 18.12 17.21 -33.94
N SER A 5 16.96 17.82 -34.13
CA SER A 5 16.01 18.16 -33.07
C SER A 5 15.24 16.92 -32.59
N ARG A 6 15.45 16.53 -31.32
CA ARG A 6 14.61 15.56 -30.60
C ARG A 6 13.26 16.22 -30.29
N LYS A 7 12.16 15.72 -30.86
CA LYS A 7 10.80 16.10 -30.46
C LYS A 7 10.57 15.63 -29.01
N ARG A 8 10.40 16.59 -28.09
CA ARG A 8 9.87 16.36 -26.74
C ARG A 8 8.41 15.93 -26.88
N PHE A 9 8.06 14.76 -26.35
CA PHE A 9 6.66 14.45 -26.04
C PHE A 9 6.25 15.33 -24.86
N SER A 10 5.32 16.25 -25.10
CA SER A 10 4.65 17.01 -24.05
C SER A 10 3.79 16.07 -23.21
N GLN A 11 3.92 16.13 -21.89
CA GLN A 11 2.98 15.53 -20.95
C GLN A 11 1.58 16.12 -21.20
N GLY A 12 0.72 15.36 -21.86
CA GLY A 12 -0.70 15.65 -21.92
C GLY A 12 -1.35 15.20 -20.63
N THR A 13 -1.81 16.14 -19.81
CA THR A 13 -2.68 15.88 -18.67
C THR A 13 -3.97 15.25 -19.20
N LEU A 14 -4.17 13.95 -18.97
CA LEU A 14 -5.45 13.27 -19.21
C LEU A 14 -6.45 13.78 -18.18
N ARG A 15 -7.09 14.91 -18.50
CA ARG A 15 -8.24 15.44 -17.78
C ARG A 15 -9.47 14.68 -18.30
N TRP A 16 -10.05 13.83 -17.47
CA TRP A 16 -11.36 13.25 -17.75
C TRP A 16 -12.34 14.42 -17.92
N ARG A 17 -12.81 14.64 -19.15
CA ARG A 17 -13.98 15.48 -19.40
C ARG A 17 -15.19 14.65 -18.95
N SER A 18 -15.76 15.01 -17.80
CA SER A 18 -17.15 14.66 -17.52
C SER A 18 -17.98 15.24 -18.66
N ALA A 19 -18.62 14.36 -19.43
CA ALA A 19 -19.66 14.77 -20.35
C ALA A 19 -20.90 15.10 -19.51
N GLU A 20 -20.98 16.33 -19.03
CA GLU A 20 -22.23 16.92 -18.60
C GLU A 20 -22.85 17.59 -19.83
N GLY A 21 -23.97 17.02 -20.27
CA GLY A 21 -24.85 17.57 -21.28
C GLY A 21 -26.28 17.35 -20.80
N ASP A 22 -26.79 18.40 -20.14
CA ASP A 22 -28.16 18.91 -20.02
C ASP A 22 -29.34 17.92 -19.99
N ILE A 23 -30.14 17.99 -18.91
CA ILE A 23 -31.61 18.01 -18.91
C ILE A 23 -32.15 18.45 -17.52
N PHE A 24 -32.60 19.71 -17.50
CA PHE A 24 -33.73 20.37 -16.82
C PHE A 24 -34.01 20.31 -15.29
N ASP A 25 -34.06 21.56 -14.76
CA ASP A 25 -35.01 22.21 -13.85
C ASP A 25 -34.90 22.11 -12.31
N ASP A 26 -34.93 23.32 -11.74
CA ASP A 26 -34.98 23.75 -10.34
C ASP A 26 -36.15 23.15 -9.55
N ASP A 27 -35.91 22.79 -8.28
CA ASP A 27 -36.64 23.34 -7.12
C ASP A 27 -36.20 22.67 -5.80
N ASP A 28 -35.81 23.56 -4.87
CA ASP A 28 -35.99 23.57 -3.42
C ASP A 28 -35.47 22.50 -2.43
N GLU A 29 -35.01 23.08 -1.32
CA GLU A 29 -34.55 22.54 -0.04
C GLU A 29 -35.30 21.30 0.49
N SER A 30 -34.54 20.27 0.88
CA SER A 30 -34.54 19.71 2.24
C SER A 30 -33.71 18.42 2.27
N GLY A 31 -33.02 18.20 3.40
CA GLY A 31 -31.99 17.17 3.52
C GLY A 31 -32.43 15.77 3.08
N ASN A 32 -31.57 15.10 2.30
CA ASN A 32 -31.65 13.67 2.15
C ASN A 32 -30.30 13.07 1.74
N SER A 33 -29.97 11.94 2.35
CA SER A 33 -28.87 11.05 1.98
C SER A 33 -28.79 10.92 0.46
N ALA A 34 -27.64 11.25 -0.14
CA ALA A 34 -27.37 10.96 -1.54
C ALA A 34 -27.63 9.46 -1.77
N LYS A 35 -28.75 9.15 -2.43
CA LYS A 35 -29.06 7.79 -2.88
C LYS A 35 -27.92 7.40 -3.81
N GLU A 36 -27.06 6.48 -3.38
CA GLU A 36 -26.06 5.87 -4.25
C GLU A 36 -26.79 5.33 -5.48
N ASN A 37 -26.55 5.90 -6.66
CA ASN A 37 -27.04 5.31 -7.90
C ASN A 37 -26.41 3.91 -8.00
N PRO A 38 -27.22 2.82 -7.99
CA PRO A 38 -26.70 1.45 -7.98
C PRO A 38 -25.95 1.07 -9.26
N SER A 39 -25.91 1.95 -10.27
CA SER A 39 -25.24 1.78 -11.55
C SER A 39 -23.79 2.26 -11.59
N VAL A 40 -23.32 3.03 -10.61
CA VAL A 40 -21.94 3.55 -10.64
C VAL A 40 -21.03 2.59 -9.88
N ILE A 41 -20.06 2.01 -10.59
CA ILE A 41 -19.08 1.05 -10.06
C ILE A 41 -17.75 1.78 -9.83
N SER A 42 -17.09 1.50 -8.72
CA SER A 42 -15.77 2.06 -8.41
C SER A 42 -14.74 1.60 -9.45
N SER A 43 -13.79 2.46 -9.83
CA SER A 43 -12.67 2.10 -10.71
C SER A 43 -11.85 0.93 -10.14
N MET A 44 -11.76 0.83 -8.82
CA MET A 44 -11.09 -0.27 -8.14
C MET A 44 -11.86 -1.58 -8.27
N ASP A 45 -13.19 -1.52 -8.23
CA ASP A 45 -14.04 -2.70 -8.43
C ASP A 45 -14.07 -3.15 -9.88
N VAL A 46 -14.02 -2.21 -10.85
CA VAL A 46 -13.82 -2.52 -12.27
C VAL A 46 -12.49 -3.23 -12.46
N THR A 47 -11.40 -2.70 -11.91
CA THR A 47 -10.06 -3.32 -11.98
C THR A 47 -10.06 -4.71 -11.35
N HIS A 48 -10.71 -4.86 -10.19
CA HIS A 48 -10.85 -6.14 -9.50
C HIS A 48 -11.60 -7.18 -10.34
N GLY A 49 -12.74 -6.79 -10.95
CA GLY A 49 -13.49 -7.67 -11.86
C GLY A 49 -12.70 -8.03 -13.12
N ILE A 50 -11.98 -7.09 -13.73
CA ILE A 50 -11.11 -7.34 -14.88
C ILE A 50 -10.06 -8.40 -14.53
N LEU A 51 -9.36 -8.27 -13.39
CA LEU A 51 -8.32 -9.22 -13.01
C LEU A 51 -8.84 -10.64 -12.82
N HIS A 52 -10.07 -10.80 -12.32
CA HIS A 52 -10.73 -12.10 -12.21
C HIS A 52 -11.15 -12.68 -13.57
N CYS A 53 -11.58 -11.84 -14.51
CA CYS A 53 -12.06 -12.26 -15.82
C CYS A 53 -10.95 -12.47 -16.86
N CYS A 54 -9.76 -11.90 -16.66
CA CYS A 54 -8.63 -12.07 -17.56
C CYS A 54 -8.04 -13.48 -17.47
N ASP A 55 -7.59 -13.99 -18.62
CA ASP A 55 -6.67 -15.13 -18.64
C ASP A 55 -5.34 -14.79 -17.95
N ALA A 56 -4.55 -15.81 -17.66
CA ALA A 56 -3.31 -15.70 -16.89
C ALA A 56 -2.28 -14.76 -17.54
N PHE A 57 -2.16 -14.76 -18.87
CA PHE A 57 -1.20 -13.92 -19.59
C PHE A 57 -1.65 -12.46 -19.61
N LEU A 58 -2.92 -12.20 -19.92
CA LEU A 58 -3.45 -10.84 -19.89
C LEU A 58 -3.40 -10.24 -18.48
N ARG A 59 -3.71 -11.04 -17.45
CA ARG A 59 -3.56 -10.63 -16.04
C ARG A 59 -2.12 -10.23 -15.74
N GLN A 60 -1.14 -11.02 -16.18
CA GLN A 60 0.28 -10.71 -16.01
C GLN A 60 0.69 -9.41 -16.71
N GLU A 61 0.23 -9.18 -17.94
CA GLU A 61 0.47 -7.93 -18.66
C GLU A 61 -0.14 -6.71 -17.95
N LEU A 62 -1.37 -6.82 -17.46
CA LEU A 62 -2.05 -5.74 -16.75
C LEU A 62 -1.30 -5.36 -15.47
N LEU A 63 -0.93 -6.34 -14.64
CA LEU A 63 -0.18 -6.09 -13.41
C LEU A 63 1.20 -5.49 -13.70
N TRP A 64 1.88 -5.96 -14.74
CA TRP A 64 3.13 -5.34 -15.19
C TRP A 64 2.95 -3.88 -15.61
N LYS A 65 1.92 -3.57 -16.40
CA LYS A 65 1.62 -2.19 -16.81
C LYS A 65 1.25 -1.29 -15.63
N MET A 66 0.48 -1.79 -14.66
CA MET A 66 0.20 -1.07 -13.42
C MET A 66 1.50 -0.72 -12.69
N ALA A 67 2.42 -1.68 -12.55
CA ALA A 67 3.71 -1.46 -11.91
C ALA A 67 4.60 -0.45 -12.68
N GLU A 68 4.56 -0.44 -14.03
CA GLU A 68 5.25 0.56 -14.86
C GLU A 68 4.71 1.97 -14.65
N CYS A 69 3.39 2.11 -14.47
CA CYS A 69 2.73 3.35 -14.10
C CYS A 69 2.96 3.78 -12.64
N ARG A 70 3.79 3.04 -11.87
CA ARG A 70 4.01 3.23 -10.43
C ARG A 70 2.70 3.16 -9.62
N LEU A 71 1.75 2.35 -10.09
CA LEU A 71 0.52 2.03 -9.35
C LEU A 71 0.72 0.75 -8.55
N ALA A 72 0.04 0.66 -7.42
CA ALA A 72 0.04 -0.54 -6.60
C ALA A 72 -0.64 -1.70 -7.34
N VAL A 73 -0.02 -2.87 -7.25
CA VAL A 73 -0.51 -4.10 -7.90
C VAL A 73 -1.14 -5.04 -6.88
N PRO A 74 -2.31 -5.65 -7.16
CA PRO A 74 -2.86 -6.69 -6.30
C PRO A 74 -1.93 -7.89 -6.15
N VAL A 75 -1.69 -8.27 -4.90
CA VAL A 75 -0.94 -9.48 -4.50
C VAL A 75 -1.91 -10.56 -4.00
N LEU A 76 -2.85 -10.17 -3.13
CA LEU A 76 -3.99 -11.01 -2.77
C LEU A 76 -5.26 -10.42 -3.35
N LEU A 77 -6.00 -11.23 -4.10
CA LEU A 77 -7.26 -10.88 -4.72
C LEU A 77 -8.40 -11.65 -4.00
N PRO A 78 -9.30 -10.95 -3.28
CA PRO A 78 -10.51 -11.56 -2.73
C PRO A 78 -11.36 -12.19 -3.83
N GLY A 79 -12.08 -13.29 -3.52
CA GLY A 79 -13.06 -13.87 -4.44
C GLY A 79 -14.22 -12.91 -4.73
N LEU A 80 -14.81 -13.01 -5.94
CA LEU A 80 -15.95 -12.19 -6.36
C LEU A 80 -17.25 -12.63 -5.67
N ARG A 81 -17.36 -13.93 -5.41
CA ARG A 81 -18.57 -14.55 -4.85
C ARG A 81 -18.32 -15.12 -3.47
N ASN A 82 -19.40 -15.21 -2.69
CA ASN A 82 -19.35 -15.87 -1.39
C ASN A 82 -18.90 -17.33 -1.58
N GLY A 83 -17.82 -17.70 -0.89
CA GLY A 83 -17.26 -19.06 -0.95
C GLY A 83 -16.11 -19.24 -1.95
N GLU A 84 -15.86 -18.27 -2.83
CA GLU A 84 -14.63 -18.26 -3.63
C GLU A 84 -13.43 -17.95 -2.73
N ARG A 85 -12.33 -18.66 -2.96
CA ARG A 85 -11.10 -18.49 -2.17
C ARG A 85 -10.36 -17.22 -2.58
N ILE A 86 -9.52 -16.74 -1.67
CA ILE A 86 -8.59 -15.65 -1.96
C ILE A 86 -7.51 -16.21 -2.90
N GLN A 87 -7.16 -15.45 -3.93
CA GLN A 87 -6.08 -15.80 -4.84
C GLN A 87 -4.82 -14.99 -4.53
N PHE A 88 -3.68 -15.67 -4.38
CA PHE A 88 -2.35 -15.11 -4.38
C PHE A 88 -1.84 -15.09 -5.82
N LEU A 89 -1.68 -13.88 -6.37
CA LEU A 89 -1.40 -13.65 -7.79
C LEU A 89 0.08 -13.80 -8.13
N LEU A 90 0.72 -14.89 -7.73
CA LEU A 90 2.16 -15.11 -7.94
C LEU A 90 2.52 -15.10 -9.43
N TRP A 91 1.81 -15.85 -10.26
CA TRP A 91 2.00 -15.91 -11.70
C TRP A 91 1.79 -14.54 -12.35
N GLY A 92 0.70 -13.86 -11.98
CA GLY A 92 0.40 -12.52 -12.46
C GLY A 92 1.50 -11.49 -12.18
N LEU A 93 2.31 -11.70 -11.14
CA LEU A 93 3.36 -10.76 -10.76
C LEU A 93 4.74 -11.08 -11.37
N ARG A 94 4.93 -12.25 -11.99
CA ARG A 94 6.25 -12.74 -12.48
C ARG A 94 6.99 -11.77 -13.41
N LYS A 95 6.25 -10.98 -14.19
CA LYS A 95 6.80 -10.03 -15.17
C LYS A 95 7.29 -8.71 -14.55
N ILE A 96 7.15 -8.53 -13.24
CA ILE A 96 7.55 -7.28 -12.57
C ILE A 96 9.05 -7.30 -12.25
N TYR A 97 9.81 -6.63 -13.11
CA TYR A 97 11.22 -6.31 -12.89
C TYR A 97 11.37 -4.81 -12.66
N LYS A 98 12.31 -4.43 -11.79
CA LYS A 98 12.67 -3.04 -11.57
C LYS A 98 14.18 -2.88 -11.50
N SER A 99 14.65 -1.73 -11.97
CA SER A 99 16.04 -1.31 -11.86
C SER A 99 16.19 -0.27 -10.76
N TRP A 100 17.12 -0.50 -9.84
CA TRP A 100 17.52 0.47 -8.83
C TRP A 100 19.00 0.27 -8.50
N ARG A 101 19.57 1.18 -7.71
CA ARG A 101 20.94 1.00 -7.21
C ARG A 101 20.88 0.58 -5.73
N PRO A 102 21.01 -0.72 -5.42
CA PRO A 102 21.16 -1.16 -4.04
C PRO A 102 22.37 -0.47 -3.42
N ARG A 103 22.31 -0.23 -2.11
CA ARG A 103 23.38 0.44 -1.36
C ARG A 103 24.74 -0.20 -1.54
N ASN A 104 24.77 -1.54 -1.59
CA ASN A 104 26.00 -2.32 -1.67
C ASN A 104 26.53 -2.47 -3.10
N GLU A 105 25.88 -1.83 -4.08
CA GLU A 105 26.21 -1.96 -5.49
C GLU A 105 26.65 -0.62 -6.11
N ILE A 106 27.65 -0.71 -6.97
CA ILE A 106 28.26 0.45 -7.63
C ILE A 106 27.40 0.91 -8.81
N SER A 107 26.69 -0.01 -9.47
CA SER A 107 25.83 0.25 -10.61
C SER A 107 24.37 -0.10 -10.31
N PRO A 108 23.41 0.50 -11.02
CA PRO A 108 22.04 0.01 -11.01
C PRO A 108 21.98 -1.46 -11.44
N VAL A 109 21.09 -2.21 -10.81
CA VAL A 109 20.80 -3.62 -11.15
C VAL A 109 19.32 -3.76 -11.42
N GLU A 110 18.99 -4.59 -12.41
CA GLU A 110 17.60 -5.00 -12.68
C GLU A 110 17.32 -6.33 -12.01
N ARG A 111 16.26 -6.41 -11.22
CA ARG A 111 15.85 -7.64 -10.53
C ARG A 111 14.35 -7.81 -10.54
N SER A 112 13.91 -9.07 -10.46
CA SER A 112 12.50 -9.39 -10.24
C SER A 112 12.09 -8.95 -8.84
N MET A 113 10.98 -8.21 -8.74
CA MET A 113 10.44 -7.78 -7.45
C MET A 113 9.76 -8.93 -6.69
N ILE A 114 9.64 -10.10 -7.33
CA ILE A 114 8.94 -11.26 -6.80
C ILE A 114 9.91 -12.23 -6.15
N THR A 115 11.07 -12.43 -6.75
CA THR A 115 12.12 -13.33 -6.23
C THR A 115 13.14 -12.60 -5.35
N GLN A 116 13.32 -11.28 -5.53
CA GLN A 116 14.20 -10.50 -4.66
C GLN A 116 13.63 -10.44 -3.23
N ALA A 117 14.45 -10.83 -2.25
CA ALA A 117 14.14 -10.63 -0.84
C ALA A 117 14.31 -9.16 -0.47
N LEU A 118 13.21 -8.52 -0.04
CA LEU A 118 13.16 -7.12 0.41
C LEU A 118 12.45 -7.04 1.76
N PRO A 119 12.72 -6.01 2.58
CA PRO A 119 11.89 -5.71 3.73
C PRO A 119 10.44 -5.48 3.32
N ILE A 120 9.51 -6.14 4.01
CA ILE A 120 8.07 -5.97 3.76
C ILE A 120 7.48 -5.08 4.86
N VAL A 121 6.95 -3.92 4.47
CA VAL A 121 6.23 -3.01 5.37
C VAL A 121 4.76 -3.00 5.00
N THR A 122 3.90 -3.49 5.88
CA THR A 122 2.46 -3.58 5.62
C THR A 122 1.68 -2.48 6.32
N PHE A 123 0.86 -1.75 5.58
CA PHE A 123 -0.07 -0.75 6.10
C PHE A 123 -1.47 -1.35 6.26
N MET A 124 -2.06 -1.19 7.44
CA MET A 124 -3.43 -1.59 7.76
C MET A 124 -4.12 -0.51 8.61
N ARG A 125 -5.45 -0.57 8.69
CA ARG A 125 -6.24 0.27 9.60
C ARG A 125 -7.23 -0.56 10.39
N PHE A 126 -7.56 -0.11 11.59
CA PHE A 126 -8.64 -0.63 12.41
C PHE A 126 -9.74 0.42 12.56
N GLY A 127 -10.98 0.02 12.26
CA GLY A 127 -12.12 0.92 12.29
C GLY A 127 -12.02 2.00 11.22
N ASN A 128 -12.99 2.91 11.19
CA ASN A 128 -13.03 4.00 10.22
C ASN A 128 -12.18 5.19 10.70
N ALA A 129 -10.85 5.04 10.59
CA ALA A 129 -9.92 6.10 10.94
C ALA A 129 -10.26 7.43 10.24
N ASN A 130 -10.14 8.54 10.96
CA ASN A 130 -10.34 9.90 10.43
C ASN A 130 -9.34 10.26 9.32
N ILE A 131 -8.20 9.55 9.26
CA ILE A 131 -7.19 9.71 8.23
C ILE A 131 -7.26 8.51 7.29
N SER A 132 -7.22 8.78 5.98
CA SER A 132 -7.05 7.69 5.03
C SER A 132 -5.65 7.09 5.10
N LYS A 133 -5.62 5.77 5.28
CA LYS A 133 -4.40 4.94 5.28
C LYS A 133 -3.61 5.07 3.97
N SER A 134 -4.29 4.99 2.83
CA SER A 134 -3.63 5.05 1.53
C SER A 134 -3.00 6.43 1.30
N LYS A 135 -3.69 7.51 1.71
CA LYS A 135 -3.13 8.88 1.71
C LYS A 135 -1.85 9.01 2.56
N LEU A 136 -1.83 8.43 3.76
CA LEU A 136 -0.62 8.42 4.58
C LEU A 136 0.51 7.63 3.93
N LEU A 137 0.20 6.45 3.38
CA LEU A 137 1.18 5.62 2.67
C LEU A 137 1.73 6.35 1.43
N ASN A 138 0.87 7.00 0.64
CA ASN A 138 1.28 7.84 -0.48
C ASN A 138 2.16 8.99 -0.01
N LYS A 139 1.89 9.60 1.15
CA LYS A 139 2.75 10.65 1.71
C LYS A 139 4.13 10.13 2.11
N VAL A 140 4.20 8.94 2.70
CA VAL A 140 5.46 8.24 3.01
C VAL A 140 6.23 7.96 1.72
N MET A 141 5.59 7.29 0.76
CA MET A 141 6.17 6.96 -0.54
C MET A 141 6.63 8.19 -1.32
N GLY A 142 5.81 9.23 -1.37
CA GLY A 142 6.11 10.48 -2.06
C GLY A 142 7.24 11.28 -1.40
N THR A 143 7.35 11.23 -0.07
CA THR A 143 8.50 11.79 0.65
C THR A 143 9.80 11.07 0.29
N LEU A 144 9.74 9.75 0.16
CA LEU A 144 10.89 8.90 -0.14
C LEU A 144 11.32 8.97 -1.61
N GLN A 145 10.36 9.00 -2.53
CA GLN A 145 10.55 9.01 -3.99
C GLN A 145 10.68 10.44 -4.55
N GLY A 146 10.52 11.48 -3.73
CA GLY A 146 10.56 12.89 -4.17
C GLY A 146 9.34 13.33 -4.99
N ASN A 147 8.26 12.55 -5.02
CA ASN A 147 7.03 12.85 -5.74
C ASN A 147 5.82 12.79 -4.80
N ASN A 148 5.51 13.91 -4.15
CA ASN A 148 4.48 14.02 -3.11
C ASN A 148 3.04 13.87 -3.63
N ASP A 149 2.81 14.05 -4.92
CA ASP A 149 1.47 14.14 -5.51
C ASP A 149 1.11 12.89 -6.31
N HIS A 150 1.99 11.89 -6.40
CA HIS A 150 1.72 10.66 -7.15
C HIS A 150 0.83 9.69 -6.34
N PRO A 151 -0.31 9.25 -6.89
CA PRO A 151 -1.20 8.31 -6.22
C PRO A 151 -0.71 6.86 -6.41
N TYR A 152 0.31 6.46 -5.65
CA TYR A 152 0.81 5.07 -5.68
C TYR A 152 -0.30 4.07 -5.34
N PHE A 153 -1.08 4.39 -4.32
CA PHE A 153 -2.24 3.64 -3.88
C PHE A 153 -3.48 4.53 -4.04
N VAL A 154 -4.56 3.99 -4.62
CA VAL A 154 -5.84 4.72 -4.71
C VAL A 154 -6.35 5.04 -3.30
N ASP A 155 -6.60 6.32 -3.07
CA ASP A 155 -7.03 6.82 -1.78
C ASP A 155 -8.54 6.80 -1.59
N LYS A 156 -9.02 6.61 -0.35
CA LYS A 156 -10.46 6.61 -0.03
C LYS A 156 -11.14 7.92 -0.43
N GLU A 157 -10.44 9.06 -0.33
CA GLU A 157 -11.01 10.37 -0.68
C GLU A 157 -11.11 10.59 -2.20
N GLU A 158 -10.23 9.94 -2.98
CA GLU A 158 -10.23 9.97 -4.45
C GLU A 158 -11.11 8.86 -5.05
N GLU A 159 -11.49 7.87 -4.24
CA GLU A 159 -12.32 6.74 -4.63
C GLU A 159 -13.80 7.11 -4.58
N PHE A 160 -14.35 7.54 -5.73
CA PHE A 160 -15.77 7.78 -5.90
C PHE A 160 -16.31 7.01 -7.13
N PRO A 161 -17.35 6.17 -6.98
CA PRO A 161 -17.99 5.75 -5.72
C PRO A 161 -17.10 4.81 -4.89
N CYS A 162 -17.44 4.59 -3.62
CA CYS A 162 -16.66 3.74 -2.71
C CYS A 162 -16.63 2.29 -3.19
N ALA A 163 -15.46 1.67 -3.16
CA ALA A 163 -15.31 0.26 -3.51
C ALA A 163 -16.14 -0.67 -2.61
N LYS A 164 -16.74 -1.69 -3.23
CA LYS A 164 -17.54 -2.73 -2.58
C LYS A 164 -16.83 -4.09 -2.66
N TRP A 165 -16.30 -4.45 -3.83
CA TRP A 165 -15.75 -5.79 -4.09
C TRP A 165 -14.23 -5.88 -3.91
N SER A 166 -13.50 -4.82 -4.21
CA SER A 166 -12.03 -4.75 -4.05
C SER A 166 -11.54 -4.55 -2.61
N LYS A 167 -12.46 -4.44 -1.63
CA LYS A 167 -12.10 -4.41 -0.20
C LYS A 167 -11.53 -5.77 0.21
N GLY A 168 -10.45 -5.76 0.99
CA GLY A 168 -9.70 -6.95 1.36
C GLY A 168 -8.54 -7.30 0.41
N THR A 169 -8.40 -6.62 -0.74
CA THR A 169 -7.22 -6.76 -1.58
C THR A 169 -5.97 -6.32 -0.84
N LEU A 170 -4.93 -7.17 -0.84
CA LEU A 170 -3.59 -6.79 -0.40
C LEU A 170 -2.81 -6.35 -1.64
N GLU A 171 -2.31 -5.13 -1.64
CA GLU A 171 -1.57 -4.57 -2.78
C GLU A 171 -0.10 -4.40 -2.46
N ALA A 172 0.75 -4.40 -3.48
CA ALA A 172 2.15 -4.05 -3.39
C ALA A 172 2.51 -2.82 -4.21
N ALA A 173 3.38 -1.98 -3.65
CA ALA A 173 4.22 -1.06 -4.40
C ALA A 173 5.63 -1.10 -3.80
N TRP A 174 6.62 -0.60 -4.55
CA TRP A 174 8.01 -0.67 -4.11
C TRP A 174 8.61 0.72 -3.99
N PHE A 175 9.28 0.96 -2.87
CA PHE A 175 10.25 2.05 -2.78
C PHE A 175 11.58 1.55 -3.33
N LEU A 176 12.15 2.32 -4.24
CA LEU A 176 13.42 2.04 -4.89
C LEU A 176 14.30 3.27 -4.73
N PRO A 177 15.48 3.17 -4.08
CA PRO A 177 16.35 4.31 -3.95
C PRO A 177 16.91 4.70 -5.33
N GLU A 178 16.63 5.95 -5.75
CA GLU A 178 17.32 6.60 -6.85
C GLU A 178 18.65 7.19 -6.36
N THR A 179 19.56 7.56 -7.26
CA THR A 179 20.93 8.00 -6.95
C THR A 179 21.02 8.99 -5.78
N VAL A 180 22.06 8.83 -4.95
CA VAL A 180 22.34 9.62 -3.72
C VAL A 180 22.23 11.14 -3.91
N SER A 181 22.46 11.64 -5.13
CA SER A 181 22.41 13.06 -5.49
C SER A 181 21.02 13.68 -5.55
N ASP A 182 19.93 12.90 -5.54
CA ASP A 182 18.55 13.40 -5.70
C ASP A 182 17.71 13.34 -4.40
N GLN A 183 18.34 13.11 -3.25
CA GLN A 183 17.71 13.01 -1.93
C GLN A 183 17.27 14.37 -1.35
N ARG A 184 16.47 15.13 -2.12
CA ARG A 184 16.01 16.50 -1.79
C ARG A 184 15.13 16.60 -0.54
N GLY A 185 14.79 15.47 0.10
CA GLY A 185 13.88 15.37 1.25
C GLY A 185 14.51 15.10 2.62
N GLY A 186 15.84 14.95 2.71
CA GLY A 186 16.58 14.80 3.98
C GLY A 186 16.35 13.49 4.76
N ILE A 187 15.49 12.59 4.29
CA ILE A 187 15.28 11.26 4.88
C ILE A 187 15.51 10.20 3.82
N ALA A 188 16.63 9.49 3.95
CA ALA A 188 16.98 8.39 3.08
C ALA A 188 16.74 7.07 3.81
N LEU A 189 15.89 6.22 3.23
CA LEU A 189 15.90 4.80 3.59
C LEU A 189 17.13 4.13 2.99
N ASN A 190 17.59 3.09 3.67
CA ASN A 190 18.89 2.54 3.35
C ASN A 190 18.91 1.64 2.09
N ASP A 191 17.81 0.97 1.77
CA ASP A 191 17.65 0.14 0.57
C ASP A 191 16.17 0.08 0.13
N ALA A 192 15.89 -0.64 -0.95
CA ALA A 192 14.54 -0.89 -1.46
C ALA A 192 13.63 -1.56 -0.41
N ILE A 193 12.34 -1.23 -0.45
CA ILE A 193 11.30 -1.76 0.44
C ILE A 193 10.07 -2.18 -0.38
N THR A 194 9.49 -3.32 -0.04
CA THR A 194 8.15 -3.71 -0.50
C THR A 194 7.11 -3.15 0.47
N PHE A 195 6.26 -2.25 -0.01
CA PHE A 195 5.13 -1.76 0.75
C PHE A 195 3.87 -2.52 0.40
N PHE A 196 3.24 -3.11 1.41
CA PHE A 196 1.93 -3.71 1.28
C PHE A 196 0.84 -2.80 1.83
N ASN A 197 -0.32 -2.82 1.18
CA ASN A 197 -1.49 -2.05 1.59
C ASN A 197 -2.71 -2.97 1.63
N LEU A 198 -3.26 -3.24 2.83
CA LEU A 198 -4.51 -3.98 2.94
C LEU A 198 -5.69 -3.02 2.73
N ARG A 199 -6.48 -3.23 1.67
CA ARG A 199 -7.68 -2.42 1.40
C ARG A 199 -8.79 -2.69 2.41
N GLY A 200 -9.47 -1.63 2.84
CA GLY A 200 -10.59 -1.73 3.78
C GLY A 200 -10.17 -1.67 5.26
N ASP A 201 -11.00 -2.25 6.12
CA ASP A 201 -10.82 -2.30 7.57
C ASP A 201 -10.32 -3.69 7.98
N ALA A 202 -9.15 -3.76 8.61
CA ALA A 202 -8.54 -5.02 9.04
C ALA A 202 -9.25 -5.65 10.27
N LEU A 203 -10.21 -4.96 10.90
CA LEU A 203 -11.10 -5.58 11.89
C LEU A 203 -12.25 -6.37 11.26
N ASN A 204 -12.51 -6.17 9.96
CA ASN A 204 -13.58 -6.90 9.30
C ASN A 204 -13.21 -8.38 9.21
N TYR A 205 -14.03 -9.24 9.84
CA TYR A 205 -13.79 -10.68 9.93
C TYR A 205 -13.68 -11.36 8.54
N LYS A 206 -14.34 -10.78 7.51
CA LYS A 206 -14.25 -11.26 6.13
C LYS A 206 -12.84 -11.16 5.55
N PHE A 207 -11.98 -10.33 6.14
CA PHE A 207 -10.61 -10.12 5.70
C PHE A 207 -9.57 -10.71 6.67
N SER A 208 -9.99 -11.64 7.54
CA SER A 208 -9.14 -12.22 8.57
C SER A 208 -7.94 -12.99 7.99
N GLN A 209 -8.14 -13.77 6.93
CA GLN A 209 -7.07 -14.49 6.23
C GLN A 209 -6.07 -13.53 5.58
N GLN A 210 -6.54 -12.48 4.90
CA GLN A 210 -5.67 -11.47 4.27
C GLN A 210 -4.89 -10.69 5.32
N ARG A 211 -5.51 -10.34 6.45
CA ARG A 211 -4.83 -9.72 7.58
C ARG A 211 -3.74 -10.63 8.15
N GLU A 212 -4.04 -11.90 8.37
CA GLU A 212 -3.10 -12.86 8.92
C GLU A 212 -1.91 -13.08 7.97
N PHE A 213 -2.17 -13.25 6.67
CA PHE A 213 -1.14 -13.31 5.63
C PHE A 213 -0.26 -12.07 5.67
N ALA A 214 -0.86 -10.88 5.64
CA ALA A 214 -0.13 -9.62 5.60
C ALA A 214 0.73 -9.41 6.86
N CYS A 215 0.23 -9.81 8.05
CA CYS A 215 1.00 -9.76 9.29
C CYS A 215 2.19 -10.73 9.28
N LYS A 216 1.98 -11.99 8.88
CA LYS A 216 3.03 -13.02 8.84
C LYS A 216 4.08 -12.75 7.75
N ALA A 217 3.67 -12.08 6.66
CA ALA A 217 4.56 -11.64 5.59
C ALA A 217 5.44 -10.45 6.01
N ALA A 218 4.91 -9.52 6.82
CA ALA A 218 5.57 -8.26 7.14
C ALA A 218 6.75 -8.39 8.11
N ASP A 219 7.83 -7.65 7.80
CA ASP A 219 8.83 -7.26 8.78
C ASP A 219 8.27 -6.20 9.74
N VAL A 220 7.58 -5.19 9.18
CA VAL A 220 6.97 -4.11 9.96
C VAL A 220 5.52 -3.94 9.56
N VAL A 221 4.63 -3.86 10.55
CA VAL A 221 3.24 -3.44 10.34
C VAL A 221 3.08 -2.00 10.80
N VAL A 222 2.56 -1.15 9.93
CA VAL A 222 2.08 0.19 10.26
C VAL A 222 0.56 0.14 10.38
N LEU A 223 0.05 0.32 11.59
CA LEU A 223 -1.37 0.21 11.91
C LEU A 223 -1.96 1.58 12.26
N LEU A 224 -2.93 2.02 11.47
CA LEU A 224 -3.74 3.20 11.75
C LEU A 224 -4.94 2.86 12.63
N VAL A 225 -5.18 3.67 13.66
CA VAL A 225 -6.35 3.54 14.54
C VAL A 225 -6.73 4.91 15.08
N ASP A 226 -8.03 5.19 15.18
CA ASP A 226 -8.50 6.40 15.85
C ASP A 226 -8.34 6.31 17.37
N ASP A 227 -8.06 7.44 18.00
CA ASP A 227 -7.89 7.54 19.46
C ASP A 227 -9.12 7.05 20.23
N SER A 228 -10.33 7.29 19.69
CA SER A 228 -11.60 6.82 20.27
C SER A 228 -11.71 5.29 20.25
N SER A 229 -11.24 4.64 19.19
CA SER A 229 -11.32 3.18 19.00
C SER A 229 -10.09 2.44 19.55
N TYR A 230 -9.04 3.17 19.92
CA TYR A 230 -7.76 2.62 20.34
C TYR A 230 -7.89 1.61 21.49
N LYS A 231 -8.69 1.94 22.51
CA LYS A 231 -8.86 1.10 23.70
C LYS A 231 -9.55 -0.23 23.37
N ASP A 232 -10.50 -0.21 22.45
CA ASP A 232 -11.31 -1.35 22.05
C ASP A 232 -10.52 -2.30 21.15
N CYS A 233 -9.59 -1.76 20.36
CA CYS A 233 -8.77 -2.54 19.45
C CYS A 233 -7.53 -3.18 20.09
N ARG A 234 -7.29 -3.00 21.40
CA ARG A 234 -6.05 -3.43 22.07
C ARG A 234 -5.74 -4.91 21.91
N GLU A 235 -6.76 -5.76 21.99
CA GLU A 235 -6.56 -7.21 21.87
C GLU A 235 -6.18 -7.60 20.44
N GLU A 236 -6.86 -7.07 19.43
CA GLU A 236 -6.51 -7.29 18.03
C GLU A 236 -5.12 -6.73 17.69
N MET A 237 -4.74 -5.59 18.27
CA MET A 237 -3.38 -5.05 18.14
C MET A 237 -2.33 -5.99 18.75
N ARG A 238 -2.63 -6.62 19.88
CA ARG A 238 -1.75 -7.59 20.52
C ARG A 238 -1.52 -8.80 19.61
N LYS A 239 -2.58 -9.32 18.99
CA LYS A 239 -2.49 -10.40 17.99
C LYS A 239 -1.60 -10.01 16.81
N VAL A 240 -1.80 -8.81 16.25
CA VAL A 240 -0.93 -8.26 15.18
C VAL A 240 0.53 -8.21 15.62
N SER A 241 0.80 -7.71 16.82
CA SER A 241 2.17 -7.61 17.37
C SER A 241 2.84 -8.97 17.57
N GLN A 242 2.07 -10.05 17.78
CA GLN A 242 2.60 -11.41 17.91
C GLN A 242 2.92 -12.03 16.54
N MET A 243 2.16 -11.69 15.50
CA MET A 243 2.34 -12.23 14.15
C MET A 243 3.42 -11.53 13.33
N VAL A 244 3.58 -10.21 13.49
CA VAL A 244 4.56 -9.43 12.71
C VAL A 244 5.98 -9.90 12.97
N GLY A 245 6.85 -9.87 11.95
CA GLY A 245 8.24 -10.33 12.05
C GLY A 245 9.07 -9.52 13.04
N LYS A 246 9.22 -8.20 12.81
CA LYS A 246 10.14 -7.33 13.57
C LYS A 246 9.45 -6.30 14.44
N HIS A 247 8.49 -5.53 13.93
CA HIS A 247 7.94 -4.41 14.71
C HIS A 247 6.51 -4.01 14.32
N LEU A 248 5.73 -3.54 15.29
CA LEU A 248 4.44 -2.90 15.08
C LEU A 248 4.57 -1.39 15.34
N ILE A 249 4.34 -0.57 14.33
CA ILE A 249 4.17 0.87 14.47
C ILE A 249 2.67 1.17 14.50
N CYS A 250 2.16 1.61 15.63
CA CYS A 250 0.77 2.04 15.78
C CYS A 250 0.67 3.56 15.73
N ILE A 251 -0.10 4.07 14.77
CA ILE A 251 -0.38 5.48 14.60
C ILE A 251 -1.77 5.74 15.17
N VAL A 252 -1.82 6.51 16.25
CA VAL A 252 -3.05 6.86 16.95
C VAL A 252 -3.48 8.25 16.51
N CYS A 253 -4.57 8.31 15.74
CA CYS A 253 -5.10 9.54 15.14
C CYS A 253 -6.01 10.26 16.14
N ARG A 254 -5.61 11.47 16.59
CA ARG A 254 -6.39 12.28 17.54
C ARG A 254 -7.21 13.36 16.83
N SER A 255 -8.46 13.54 17.25
CA SER A 255 -9.34 14.60 16.75
C SER A 255 -9.03 15.99 17.35
N SER A 256 -8.49 16.07 18.57
CA SER A 256 -8.08 17.33 19.22
C SER A 256 -6.85 17.13 20.15
N ILE A 257 -6.08 18.20 20.43
CA ILE A 257 -4.99 18.16 21.44
C ILE A 257 -5.49 18.86 22.71
N PRO A 258 -5.23 18.32 23.92
CA PRO A 258 -5.00 19.19 25.08
C PRO A 258 -3.69 19.97 24.88
N SER A 259 -3.82 21.25 24.51
CA SER A 259 -2.88 22.40 24.36
C SER A 259 -1.33 22.28 24.45
N ASN A 260 -0.69 21.15 24.77
CA ASN A 260 0.73 21.11 25.12
C ASN A 260 1.53 19.88 24.68
N ASN A 261 1.09 19.10 23.68
CA ASN A 261 1.87 17.95 23.18
C ASN A 261 2.05 17.96 21.66
N GLU A 262 3.31 18.10 21.25
CA GLU A 262 3.82 17.65 19.95
C GLU A 262 3.59 16.14 19.78
N ALA A 263 3.81 15.61 18.57
CA ALA A 263 3.73 14.17 18.33
C ALA A 263 4.56 13.42 19.39
N SER A 264 3.94 12.54 20.16
CA SER A 264 4.67 11.74 21.14
C SER A 264 4.94 10.37 20.56
N ILE A 265 6.23 10.03 20.41
CA ILE A 265 6.68 8.70 20.04
C ILE A 265 6.99 7.94 21.31
N LYS A 266 6.28 6.83 21.56
CA LYS A 266 6.49 5.95 22.71
C LYS A 266 6.85 4.56 22.23
N ARG A 267 8.09 4.14 22.43
CA ARG A 267 8.56 2.80 22.12
C ARG A 267 8.44 1.89 23.34
N GLN A 268 7.82 0.73 23.17
CA GLN A 268 7.66 -0.29 24.21
C GLN A 268 7.90 -1.67 23.58
N GLY A 269 9.11 -2.19 23.74
CA GLY A 269 9.53 -3.46 23.12
C GLY A 269 9.36 -3.44 21.61
N LYS A 270 8.58 -4.39 21.08
CA LYS A 270 8.26 -4.59 19.66
C LYS A 270 7.19 -3.62 19.10
N VAL A 271 6.74 -2.67 19.91
CA VAL A 271 5.65 -1.75 19.56
C VAL A 271 6.13 -0.31 19.69
N THR A 272 6.03 0.47 18.62
CA THR A 272 6.16 1.93 18.67
C THR A 272 4.77 2.54 18.52
N LYS A 273 4.41 3.46 19.41
CA LYS A 273 3.17 4.26 19.33
C LYS A 273 3.54 5.67 18.90
N ILE A 274 2.92 6.15 17.84
CA ILE A 274 3.06 7.52 17.35
C ILE A 274 1.69 8.19 17.54
N PHE A 275 1.61 9.11 18.48
CA PHE A 275 0.40 9.92 18.68
C PHE A 275 0.50 11.14 17.77
N SER A 276 -0.44 11.29 16.83
CA SER A 276 -0.39 12.37 15.85
C SER A 276 -1.76 12.96 15.53
N LYS A 277 -1.78 14.22 15.09
CA LYS A 277 -2.93 14.82 14.40
C LYS A 277 -3.07 14.22 12.99
N PRO A 278 -4.25 14.36 12.36
CA PRO A 278 -4.38 14.30 10.91
C PRO A 278 -3.29 15.13 10.25
N PHE A 279 -2.37 14.45 9.57
CA PHE A 279 -1.36 15.07 8.72
C PHE A 279 -0.45 16.11 9.41
N LEU A 280 0.09 15.83 10.61
CA LEU A 280 1.30 16.57 11.01
C LEU A 280 2.30 16.49 9.85
N LYS A 281 2.86 17.65 9.48
CA LYS A 281 3.78 17.79 8.32
C LYS A 281 4.90 16.75 8.33
N ASP A 282 5.19 16.16 9.49
CA ASP A 282 6.30 15.25 9.72
C ASP A 282 5.90 13.79 10.04
N VAL A 283 4.62 13.37 10.05
CA VAL A 283 4.30 11.94 10.35
C VAL A 283 4.97 10.99 9.37
N GLY A 284 4.95 11.31 8.08
CA GLY A 284 5.63 10.51 7.07
C GLY A 284 7.13 10.41 7.33
N LYS A 285 7.74 11.51 7.79
CA LYS A 285 9.15 11.58 8.19
C LYS A 285 9.45 10.72 9.41
N ASP A 286 8.60 10.76 10.43
CA ASP A 286 8.75 9.96 11.64
C ASP A 286 8.63 8.47 11.36
N ILE A 287 7.66 8.07 10.52
CA ILE A 287 7.55 6.69 10.03
C ILE A 287 8.84 6.28 9.32
N CYS A 288 9.36 7.13 8.41
CA CYS A 288 10.58 6.80 7.67
C CYS A 288 11.81 6.68 8.59
N LYS A 289 11.94 7.54 9.61
CA LYS A 289 12.99 7.44 10.63
C LYS A 289 12.89 6.14 11.42
N GLU A 290 11.70 5.79 11.90
CA GLU A 290 11.45 4.54 12.63
C GLU A 290 11.73 3.32 11.75
N LEU A 291 11.26 3.32 10.50
CA LEU A 291 11.54 2.25 9.54
C LEU A 291 13.05 2.09 9.33
N ASN A 292 13.80 3.18 9.19
CA ASN A 292 15.23 3.09 9.00
C ASN A 292 15.93 2.47 10.22
N GLN A 293 15.54 2.88 11.43
CA GLN A 293 16.08 2.34 12.69
C GLN A 293 15.74 0.86 12.92
N ILE A 294 14.52 0.44 12.55
CA ILE A 294 14.03 -0.92 12.75
C ILE A 294 14.64 -1.87 11.72
N LEU A 295 14.66 -1.47 10.45
CA LEU A 295 15.11 -2.32 9.36
C LEU A 295 16.63 -2.37 9.27
N TRP A 296 17.32 -1.26 9.53
CA TRP A 296 18.78 -1.17 9.45
C TRP A 296 19.37 -0.51 10.70
N PRO A 297 19.44 -1.25 11.83
CA PRO A 297 20.10 -0.77 13.04
C PRO A 297 21.57 -0.41 12.77
N VAL A 298 22.10 0.52 13.56
CA VAL A 298 23.38 1.22 13.31
C VAL A 298 24.57 0.26 13.11
N ASP A 299 24.56 -0.90 13.74
CA ASP A 299 25.65 -1.88 13.66
C ASP A 299 25.62 -2.73 12.37
N ASP A 300 24.53 -2.71 11.60
CA ASP A 300 24.29 -3.62 10.46
C ASP A 300 23.95 -2.88 9.15
N GLN A 301 24.25 -1.57 9.07
CA GLN A 301 23.90 -0.69 7.95
C GLN A 301 24.45 -1.08 6.57
N LYS A 302 25.37 -2.06 6.52
CA LYS A 302 25.97 -2.61 5.29
C LYS A 302 25.30 -3.90 4.80
N LYS A 303 24.35 -4.48 5.54
CA LYS A 303 23.68 -5.73 5.15
C LYS A 303 22.19 -5.49 4.92
N LEU A 304 21.62 -6.32 4.03
CA LEU A 304 20.16 -6.47 3.96
C LEU A 304 19.66 -6.84 5.36
N PRO A 305 18.48 -6.35 5.78
CA PRO A 305 17.94 -6.67 7.09
C PRO A 305 17.85 -8.20 7.23
N ALA A 306 18.28 -8.75 8.36
CA ALA A 306 18.19 -10.19 8.58
C ALA A 306 16.75 -10.68 8.40
N CYS A 307 16.59 -11.87 7.80
CA CYS A 307 15.30 -12.57 7.61
C CYS A 307 14.27 -11.88 6.69
N THR A 308 14.70 -11.08 5.71
CA THR A 308 13.78 -10.60 4.66
C THR A 308 13.24 -11.76 3.81
N LYS A 309 12.01 -11.60 3.33
CA LYS A 309 11.32 -12.59 2.50
C LYS A 309 11.13 -12.01 1.09
N SER A 310 11.17 -12.88 0.08
CA SER A 310 10.70 -12.53 -1.25
C SER A 310 9.16 -12.69 -1.28
N ILE A 311 8.48 -12.07 -2.25
CA ILE A 311 7.03 -12.30 -2.41
C ILE A 311 6.80 -13.77 -2.75
N GLU A 312 7.64 -14.37 -3.59
CA GLU A 312 7.58 -15.79 -3.94
C GLU A 312 7.63 -16.71 -2.71
N SER A 313 8.47 -16.43 -1.72
CA SER A 313 8.57 -17.30 -0.54
C SER A 313 7.31 -17.29 0.34
N LEU A 314 6.41 -16.32 0.13
CA LEU A 314 5.12 -16.23 0.83
C LEU A 314 4.10 -17.29 0.36
N VAL A 315 4.38 -18.04 -0.71
CA VAL A 315 3.58 -19.23 -1.09
C VAL A 315 3.41 -20.18 0.10
N THR A 316 4.46 -20.31 0.92
CA THR A 316 4.44 -21.15 2.13
C THR A 316 3.36 -20.77 3.15
N LEU A 317 2.89 -19.51 3.14
CA LEU A 317 1.79 -19.05 3.99
C LEU A 317 0.43 -19.45 3.42
N CYS A 318 0.32 -19.61 2.10
CA CYS A 318 -0.94 -19.82 1.39
C CYS A 318 -1.61 -21.13 1.80
N ASP A 319 -0.84 -22.22 1.91
CA ASP A 319 -1.35 -23.54 2.34
C ASP A 319 -2.00 -23.47 3.72
N SER A 320 -1.31 -22.85 4.69
CA SER A 320 -1.80 -22.75 6.07
C SER A 320 -3.02 -21.83 6.22
N LEU A 321 -3.22 -20.91 5.28
CA LEU A 321 -4.29 -19.92 5.30
C LEU A 321 -5.42 -20.23 4.32
N ASN A 322 -5.36 -21.38 3.62
CA ASN A 322 -6.32 -21.77 2.59
C ASN A 322 -6.50 -20.68 1.51
N ILE A 323 -5.37 -20.15 1.03
CA ILE A 323 -5.28 -19.19 -0.08
C ILE A 323 -4.83 -19.95 -1.33
N GLU A 324 -5.52 -19.75 -2.45
CA GLU A 324 -5.15 -20.35 -3.74
C GLU A 324 -3.98 -19.60 -4.36
N VAL A 325 -3.01 -20.31 -4.93
CA VAL A 325 -1.93 -19.70 -5.71
C VAL A 325 -2.30 -19.82 -7.18
N ASP A 326 -2.37 -18.69 -7.89
CA ASP A 326 -2.78 -18.69 -9.31
C ASP A 326 -1.84 -19.52 -10.20
N GLU A 327 -0.55 -19.56 -9.87
CA GLU A 327 0.49 -20.36 -10.55
C GLU A 327 0.26 -21.88 -10.45
N ASN A 328 -0.57 -22.35 -9.52
CA ASN A 328 -0.91 -23.77 -9.42
C ASN A 328 -2.02 -24.21 -10.40
N ASN A 329 -2.59 -23.28 -11.16
CA ASN A 329 -3.58 -23.59 -12.19
C ASN A 329 -2.87 -24.07 -13.47
N GLU A 330 -3.32 -25.17 -14.07
CA GLU A 330 -2.74 -25.77 -15.28
C GLU A 330 -2.69 -24.82 -16.48
N SER A 331 -3.53 -23.78 -16.50
CA SER A 331 -3.54 -22.77 -17.57
C SER A 331 -2.43 -21.72 -17.49
N CYS A 332 -1.69 -21.68 -16.38
CA CYS A 332 -0.66 -20.68 -16.07
C CYS A 332 0.73 -21.14 -16.52
#